data_AF-A0A1C5JIH2-F1
#
_entry.id   AF-A0A1C5JIH2-F1
#
_cell.length_a   1.000
_cell.length_b   1.000
_cell.length_c   1.000
_cell.angle_alpha   90.00
_cell.angle_beta   90.00
_cell.angle_gamma   90.00
#
_symmetry.space_group_name_H-M   'P 1'
#
loop_
_entity.id
_entity.type
_entity.pdbx_description
1 polymer ?
#
loop_
_entity_poly.entity_id
_entity_poly.type
_entity_poly.pdbx_seq_one_letter_code
_entity_poly.pdbx_strand_id
1 'polypeptide(L)'
;MSGEAAFAAGYVLVLLAVVVALQIWGRQPTSAWASRVFAGFRRAVPDAPQPADQTDWPHSEVGRFHAVIALSVAAIAVVLVAAAMVRNHRPVEVAVLVAAALPHCVLLARQAPRLLRRPEPPPG
;
A
#
# COMPACT_ATOMS: atom_id res chain seq x y z
N MET A 1 20.22 -22.96 8.48
CA MET A 1 18.95 -22.57 7.84
C MET A 1 18.95 -23.19 6.46
N SER A 2 17.89 -23.90 6.08
CA SER A 2 17.75 -24.43 4.72
C SER A 2 17.75 -23.30 3.69
N GLY A 3 18.33 -23.55 2.50
CA GLY A 3 18.36 -22.56 1.42
C GLY A 3 16.95 -22.14 0.97
N GLU A 4 16.00 -23.08 1.04
CA GLU A 4 14.60 -22.83 0.74
C GLU A 4 13.94 -21.86 1.73
N ALA A 5 14.08 -22.09 3.05
CA ALA A 5 13.54 -21.20 4.06
C ALA A 5 14.16 -19.80 3.97
N ALA A 6 15.47 -19.73 3.69
CA ALA A 6 16.18 -18.48 3.47
C ALA A 6 15.66 -17.73 2.24
N PHE A 7 15.46 -18.44 1.13
CA PHE A 7 14.90 -17.87 -0.10
C PHE A 7 13.49 -17.35 0.12
N ALA A 8 12.61 -18.14 0.75
CA ALA A 8 11.24 -17.75 1.03
C ALA A 8 11.18 -16.51 1.94
N ALA A 9 11.95 -16.49 3.04
CA ALA A 9 12.01 -15.34 3.92
C ALA A 9 12.55 -14.10 3.21
N GLY A 10 13.64 -14.24 2.44
CA GLY A 10 14.21 -13.14 1.66
C GLY A 10 13.24 -12.58 0.63
N TYR A 11 12.53 -13.44 -0.10
CA TYR A 11 11.54 -13.03 -1.09
C TYR A 11 10.37 -12.28 -0.46
N VAL A 12 9.89 -12.73 0.70
CA VAL A 12 8.82 -12.07 1.46
C VAL A 12 9.24 -10.67 1.93
N LEU A 13 10.51 -10.49 2.33
CA LEU A 13 11.06 -9.18 2.66
C LEU A 13 11.14 -8.25 1.43
N VAL A 14 11.48 -8.79 0.25
CA VAL A 14 11.42 -8.02 -1.01
C VAL A 14 9.99 -7.59 -1.30
N LEU A 15 9.01 -8.49 -1.15
CA LEU A 15 7.59 -8.13 -1.29
C LEU A 15 7.17 -7.06 -0.28
N LEU A 16 7.68 -7.10 0.95
CA LEU A 16 7.44 -6.05 1.94
C LEU A 16 7.97 -4.69 1.46
N ALA A 17 9.18 -4.66 0.90
CA ALA A 17 9.76 -3.45 0.33
C ALA A 17 8.90 -2.88 -0.82
N VAL A 18 8.37 -3.75 -1.69
CA VAL A 18 7.40 -3.37 -2.74
C VAL A 18 6.14 -2.77 -2.14
N VAL A 19 5.58 -3.39 -1.11
CA VAL A 19 4.39 -2.87 -0.40
C VAL A 19 4.65 -1.48 0.18
N VAL A 20 5.80 -1.28 0.84
CA VAL A 20 6.20 0.02 1.38
C VAL A 20 6.36 1.05 0.26
N ALA A 21 7.01 0.70 -0.85
CA ALA A 21 7.17 1.58 -1.99
C ALA A 21 5.82 2.01 -2.59
N LEU A 22 4.89 1.07 -2.78
CA LEU A 22 3.53 1.35 -3.24
C LEU A 22 2.76 2.27 -2.28
N GLN A 23 2.92 2.09 -0.96
CA GLN A 23 2.32 2.98 0.02
C GLN A 23 2.92 4.38 0.00
N ILE A 24 4.22 4.51 -0.27
CA ILE A 24 4.88 5.81 -0.42
C ILE A 24 4.39 6.51 -1.69
N TRP A 25 4.33 5.80 -2.82
CA TRP A 25 3.82 6.35 -4.08
C TRP A 25 2.34 6.69 -4.03
N GLY A 26 1.51 5.88 -3.37
CA GLY A 26 0.08 6.15 -3.21
C GLY A 26 -0.24 7.41 -2.40
N ARG A 27 0.72 7.97 -1.65
CA ARG A 27 0.57 9.24 -0.91
C ARG A 27 0.94 10.48 -1.73
N GLN A 28 1.40 10.32 -2.97
CA GLN A 28 1.75 11.47 -3.80
C GLN A 28 0.48 12.24 -4.19
N PRO A 29 0.50 13.59 -4.12
CA PRO A 29 -0.65 14.39 -4.51
C PRO A 29 -0.86 14.24 -6.03
N THR A 30 -2.04 13.77 -6.41
CA THR A 30 -2.44 13.62 -7.81
C THR A 30 -3.27 14.79 -8.32
N SER A 31 -3.51 15.80 -7.48
CA SER A 31 -4.24 17.00 -7.88
C SER A 31 -3.39 17.84 -8.83
N ALA A 32 -4.00 18.34 -9.91
CA ALA A 32 -3.35 19.27 -10.82
C ALA A 32 -2.85 20.52 -10.06
N TRP A 33 -3.60 20.95 -9.04
CA TRP A 33 -3.32 22.08 -8.16
C TRP A 33 -2.05 21.99 -7.32
N ALA A 34 -1.50 20.79 -7.13
CA ALA A 34 -0.21 20.57 -6.46
C ALA A 34 1.00 20.94 -7.33
N SER A 35 0.79 21.17 -8.64
CA SER A 35 1.89 21.52 -9.54
C SER A 35 2.43 22.93 -9.28
N ARG A 36 3.73 23.11 -9.54
CA ARG A 36 4.42 24.41 -9.42
C ARG A 36 3.86 25.46 -10.38
N VAL A 37 3.31 25.03 -11.52
CA VAL A 37 2.71 25.91 -12.53
C VAL A 37 1.50 26.65 -11.96
N PHE A 38 0.54 25.93 -11.37
CA PHE A 38 -0.63 26.57 -10.75
C PHE A 38 -0.26 27.36 -9.50
N ALA A 39 0.79 26.97 -8.77
CA ALA A 39 1.31 27.77 -7.67
C ALA A 39 1.86 29.13 -8.14
N GLY A 40 2.48 29.20 -9.33
CA GLY A 40 2.89 30.45 -9.96
C GLY A 40 1.70 31.29 -10.41
N PHE A 41 0.73 30.67 -11.10
CA PHE A 41 -0.51 31.31 -11.53
C PHE A 41 -1.25 32.00 -10.37
N ARG A 42 -1.41 31.31 -9.23
CA ARG A 42 -2.07 31.87 -8.04
C ARG A 42 -1.35 33.08 -7.44
N ARG A 43 -0.04 33.19 -7.60
CA ARG A 43 0.71 34.37 -7.11
C ARG A 43 0.55 35.57 -8.05
N ALA A 44 0.31 35.31 -9.33
CA ALA A 44 0.22 36.35 -10.35
C ALA A 44 -1.20 36.93 -10.51
N VAL A 45 -2.24 36.18 -10.11
CA VAL A 45 -3.65 36.56 -10.30
C VAL A 45 -4.30 36.84 -8.94
N PRO A 46 -4.70 38.08 -8.63
CA PRO A 46 -5.28 38.47 -7.34
C PRO A 46 -6.53 37.68 -6.91
N ASP A 47 -7.31 37.18 -7.86
CA ASP A 47 -8.57 36.43 -7.63
C ASP A 47 -8.50 34.99 -8.18
N ALA A 48 -7.34 34.34 -8.07
CA ALA A 48 -7.18 32.97 -8.57
C ALA A 48 -8.15 31.99 -7.84
N PRO A 49 -8.78 31.05 -8.57
CA PRO A 49 -9.66 30.05 -7.96
C PRO A 49 -8.94 29.22 -6.89
N GLN A 50 -9.67 28.87 -5.83
CA GLN A 50 -9.12 27.99 -4.80
C GLN A 50 -8.94 26.56 -5.34
N PRO A 51 -7.90 25.83 -4.87
CA PRO A 51 -7.73 24.42 -5.20
C PRO A 51 -8.97 23.62 -4.80
N ALA A 52 -9.51 22.86 -5.74
CA ALA A 52 -10.51 21.83 -5.46
C ALA A 52 -9.91 20.77 -4.52
N ASP A 53 -10.69 20.28 -3.57
CA ASP A 53 -10.30 19.16 -2.69
C ASP A 53 -10.05 17.91 -3.56
N GLN A 54 -9.25 16.97 -3.07
CA GLN A 54 -9.04 15.66 -3.70
C GLN A 54 -10.35 14.86 -3.81
N THR A 55 -11.32 15.14 -2.94
CA THR A 55 -12.69 14.61 -3.01
C THR A 55 -13.63 15.42 -3.89
N ASP A 56 -13.16 16.48 -4.54
CA ASP A 56 -13.96 17.22 -5.51
C ASP A 56 -13.75 16.65 -6.91
N TRP A 57 -14.73 16.85 -7.79
CA TRP A 57 -14.63 16.43 -9.18
C TRP A 57 -13.47 17.16 -9.91
N PRO A 58 -12.62 16.46 -10.71
CA PRO A 58 -12.56 15.02 -10.90
C PRO A 58 -11.80 14.31 -9.78
N HIS A 59 -12.52 13.45 -9.06
CA HIS A 59 -11.98 12.64 -7.97
C HIS A 59 -10.83 11.77 -8.47
N SER A 60 -9.75 11.69 -7.70
CA SER A 60 -8.62 10.81 -8.01
C SER A 60 -8.64 9.54 -7.16
N GLU A 61 -8.86 8.38 -7.79
CA GLU A 61 -8.81 7.08 -7.09
C GLU A 61 -7.41 6.45 -7.04
N VAL A 62 -6.38 7.18 -7.48
CA VAL A 62 -5.01 6.66 -7.62
C VAL A 62 -4.44 6.17 -6.28
N GLY A 63 -4.69 6.89 -5.19
CA GLY A 63 -4.27 6.45 -3.85
C GLY A 63 -4.94 5.14 -3.43
N ARG A 64 -6.24 4.98 -3.72
CA ARG A 64 -6.98 3.74 -3.45
C ARG A 64 -6.46 2.58 -4.31
N PHE A 65 -6.14 2.84 -5.57
CA PHE A 65 -5.56 1.84 -6.47
C PHE A 65 -4.23 1.28 -5.94
N HIS A 66 -3.29 2.16 -5.56
CA HIS A 66 -2.01 1.73 -4.98
C HIS A 66 -2.21 0.96 -3.67
N ALA A 67 -3.16 1.40 -2.83
CA ALA A 67 -3.48 0.72 -1.59
C ALA A 67 -4.04 -0.71 -1.83
N VAL A 68 -4.89 -0.90 -2.84
CA VAL A 68 -5.40 -2.23 -3.21
C VAL A 68 -4.28 -3.12 -3.73
N ILE A 69 -3.40 -2.63 -4.61
CA ILE A 69 -2.26 -3.42 -5.10
C ILE A 69 -1.34 -3.80 -3.94
N ALA A 70 -1.01 -2.85 -3.07
CA ALA A 70 -0.16 -3.09 -1.89
C ALA A 70 -0.77 -4.17 -0.98
N LEU A 71 -2.09 -4.12 -0.75
CA LEU A 71 -2.81 -5.12 0.04
C LEU A 71 -2.78 -6.51 -0.65
N SER A 72 -2.97 -6.57 -1.96
CA SER A 72 -2.88 -7.83 -2.73
C SER A 72 -1.49 -8.45 -2.65
N VAL A 73 -0.43 -7.67 -2.79
CA VAL A 73 0.96 -8.15 -2.65
C VAL A 73 1.20 -8.67 -1.22
N ALA A 74 0.65 -7.99 -0.21
CA ALA A 74 0.73 -8.46 1.17
C ALA A 74 -0.01 -9.80 1.39
N ALA A 75 -1.18 -9.98 0.80
CA ALA A 75 -1.91 -11.25 0.82
C ALA A 75 -1.10 -12.39 0.18
N ILE A 76 -0.50 -12.13 -0.99
CA ILE A 76 0.35 -13.11 -1.69
C ILE A 76 1.53 -13.53 -0.82
N ALA A 77 2.21 -12.58 -0.17
CA ALA A 77 3.32 -12.87 0.73
C ALA A 77 2.91 -13.80 1.89
N VAL A 78 1.74 -13.56 2.51
CA VAL A 78 1.22 -14.42 3.58
C VAL A 78 0.88 -15.82 3.06
N VAL A 79 0.28 -15.94 1.88
CA VAL A 79 -0.01 -17.24 1.25
C VAL A 79 1.27 -18.02 0.97
N LEU A 80 2.32 -17.34 0.47
CA LEU A 80 3.62 -17.97 0.22
C LEU A 80 4.25 -18.51 1.50
N VAL A 81 4.20 -17.75 2.60
CA VAL A 81 4.71 -18.22 3.89
C VAL A 81 3.86 -19.36 4.43
N ALA A 82 2.54 -19.28 4.35
CA ALA A 82 1.66 -20.37 4.77
C ALA A 82 1.96 -21.67 4.00
N ALA A 83 2.19 -21.58 2.68
CA ALA A 83 2.59 -22.71 1.86
C ALA A 83 3.98 -23.27 2.23
N ALA A 84 4.94 -22.40 2.58
CA ALA A 84 6.24 -22.83 3.10
C ALA A 84 6.10 -23.54 4.46
N MET A 85 5.22 -23.08 5.34
CA MET A 85 5.02 -23.65 6.68
C MET A 85 4.46 -25.08 6.69
N VAL A 86 3.79 -25.51 5.62
CA VAL A 86 3.33 -26.91 5.49
C VAL A 86 4.50 -27.89 5.32
N ARG A 87 5.69 -27.39 4.99
CA ARG A 87 6.90 -28.21 4.81
C ARG A 87 7.59 -28.45 6.16
N ASN A 88 8.34 -29.56 6.26
CA ASN A 88 9.03 -29.95 7.50
C ASN A 88 10.22 -29.03 7.79
N HIS A 89 9.96 -27.89 8.41
CA HIS A 89 10.96 -26.90 8.81
C HIS A 89 11.41 -27.10 10.26
N ARG A 90 12.67 -26.73 10.55
CA ARG A 90 13.15 -26.67 11.94
C ARG A 90 12.41 -25.54 12.68
N PRO A 91 12.22 -25.60 14.00
CA PRO A 91 11.52 -24.56 14.76
C PRO A 91 12.07 -23.14 14.57
N VAL A 92 13.39 -23.01 14.40
CA VAL A 92 14.03 -21.71 14.12
C VAL A 92 13.66 -21.15 12.74
N GLU A 93 13.46 -22.01 11.74
CA GLU A 93 13.04 -21.61 10.40
C GLU A 93 11.59 -21.14 10.39
N VAL A 94 10.74 -21.83 11.16
CA VAL A 94 9.37 -21.40 11.44
C VAL A 94 9.34 -20.01 12.05
N ALA A 95 10.16 -19.78 13.09
CA ALA A 95 10.24 -18.47 13.73
C ALA A 95 10.66 -17.35 12.76
N VAL A 96 11.64 -17.61 11.89
CA VAL A 96 12.09 -16.64 10.87
C VAL A 96 10.98 -16.35 9.85
N LEU A 97 10.30 -17.38 9.35
CA LEU A 97 9.22 -17.22 8.37
C LEU A 97 8.02 -16.48 8.96
N VAL A 98 7.64 -16.78 10.21
CA VAL A 98 6.61 -16.04 10.94
C VAL A 98 7.01 -14.58 11.15
N ALA A 99 8.25 -14.33 11.57
CA ALA A 99 8.76 -12.96 11.74
C ALA A 99 8.73 -12.16 10.44
N ALA A 100 9.09 -12.78 9.31
CA ALA A 100 9.05 -12.14 7.99
C ALA A 100 7.62 -11.87 7.49
N ALA A 101 6.64 -12.73 7.82
CA ALA A 101 5.24 -12.57 7.43
C ALA A 101 4.45 -11.59 8.31
N LEU A 102 4.88 -11.38 9.55
CA LEU A 102 4.14 -10.60 10.55
C LEU A 102 3.76 -9.19 10.07
N PRO A 103 4.66 -8.41 9.42
CA PRO A 103 4.29 -7.09 8.91
C PRO A 103 3.16 -7.14 7.88
N HIS A 104 3.17 -8.12 6.97
CA HIS A 104 2.10 -8.28 5.97
C HIS A 104 0.77 -8.65 6.62
N CYS A 105 0.77 -9.53 7.62
CA CYS A 105 -0.42 -9.86 8.42
C CYS A 105 -1.00 -8.62 9.11
N VAL A 106 -0.15 -7.80 9.74
CA VAL A 106 -0.58 -6.56 10.40
C VAL A 106 -1.15 -5.57 9.39
N LEU A 107 -0.54 -5.43 8.21
CA LEU A 107 -1.05 -4.57 7.15
C LEU A 107 -2.43 -5.04 6.67
N LEU A 108 -2.60 -6.34 6.41
CA LEU A 108 -3.88 -6.93 6.01
C LEU A 108 -4.97 -6.65 7.04
N ALA A 109 -4.70 -6.96 8.31
CA ALA A 109 -5.65 -6.78 9.40
C ALA A 109 -6.09 -5.31 9.57
N ARG A 110 -5.19 -4.35 9.34
CA ARG A 110 -5.48 -2.92 9.54
C ARG A 110 -6.07 -2.23 8.33
N GLN A 111 -5.67 -2.61 7.12
CA GLN A 111 -6.02 -1.88 5.90
C GLN A 111 -7.16 -2.53 5.11
N ALA A 112 -7.30 -3.87 5.13
CA ALA A 112 -8.39 -4.54 4.40
C ALA A 112 -9.79 -4.04 4.81
N PRO A 113 -10.12 -3.91 6.11
CA PRO A 113 -11.44 -3.41 6.50
C PRO A 113 -11.71 -1.97 6.05
N ARG A 114 -10.66 -1.14 5.97
CA ARG A 114 -10.79 0.25 5.54
C ARG A 114 -11.09 0.35 4.05
N LEU A 115 -10.48 -0.50 3.23
CA LEU A 115 -10.69 -0.53 1.78
C LEU A 115 -12.01 -1.21 1.39
N LEU A 116 -12.50 -2.16 2.21
CA LEU A 116 -13.76 -2.85 1.96
C LEU A 116 -15.00 -2.04 2.37
N ARG A 117 -14.84 -1.04 3.25
CA ARG A 117 -15.93 -0.09 3.55
C ARG A 117 -16.19 0.75 2.30
N ARG A 118 -17.42 0.68 1.77
CA ARG A 118 -17.84 1.52 0.64
C ARG A 118 -17.67 3.01 1.02
N PRO A 119 -17.15 3.85 0.12
CA PRO A 119 -17.26 5.30 0.31
C PRO A 119 -18.74 5.68 0.42
N GLU A 120 -19.10 6.50 1.40
CA GLU A 120 -20.45 7.09 1.43
C GLU A 120 -20.66 7.92 0.16
N PRO A 121 -21.83 7.80 -0.50
CA PRO A 121 -22.15 8.68 -1.60
C PRO A 121 -22.10 10.13 -1.09
N PRO A 122 -21.56 11.09 -1.88
CA PRO A 122 -21.56 12.48 -1.48
C PRO A 122 -23.00 12.96 -1.20
N PRO A 123 -23.20 13.86 -0.24
CA PRO A 123 -24.51 14.46 -0.01
C PRO A 123 -24.96 15.15 -1.31
N GLY A 124 -26.18 14.81 -1.75
CA GLY A 124 -26.83 15.41 -2.92
C GLY A 124 -27.40 16.79 -2.65
#